data_AF-K2H4Y9-F1
#
_entry.id   AF-K2H4Y9-F1
#
_cell.length_a   1.000
_cell.length_b   1.000
_cell.length_c   1.000
_cell.angle_alpha   90.00
_cell.angle_beta   90.00
_cell.angle_gamma   90.00
#
_symmetry.space_group_name_H-M   'P 1'
#
loop_
_entity.id
_entity.type
_entity.pdbx_description
1 polymer ?
#
loop_
_entity_poly.entity_id
_entity_poly.type
_entity_poly.pdbx_seq_one_letter_code
_entity_poly.pdbx_strand_id
1 'polypeptide(L)'
;TNDKGRLSKEQIDKMVAEAEKFKEEDDKMKQRVEAKNKLENFCYSVKNTLNEQFADKIAAEDKTTIENIVKETLDWIDNNQNASTEEYDNKMKEVEGKVQPIFTKLYQQAGAAGGMPGGMPNGFPGAGAAPQGNAQPKSSGKGPTIEEVD
;
A
#
# COMPACT_ATOMS: atom_id res chain seq x y z
N THR A 1 35.27 13.56 39.95
CA THR A 1 34.11 14.29 39.40
C THR A 1 33.74 13.62 38.08
N ASN A 2 32.60 12.93 38.06
CA ASN A 2 32.24 11.92 37.05
C ASN A 2 31.39 12.51 35.90
N ASP A 3 31.54 13.80 35.62
CA ASP A 3 30.60 14.55 34.78
C ASP A 3 31.16 14.89 33.39
N LYS A 4 32.44 14.55 33.10
CA LYS A 4 33.09 14.92 31.83
C LYS A 4 32.71 14.07 30.61
N GLY A 5 31.90 13.02 30.81
CA GLY A 5 31.39 12.16 29.72
C GLY A 5 29.88 11.93 29.75
N ARG A 6 29.15 12.53 30.71
CA ARG A 6 27.69 12.43 30.79
C ARG A 6 27.09 13.65 30.09
N LEU A 7 26.12 13.40 29.22
CA LEU A 7 25.32 14.45 28.60
C LEU A 7 24.65 15.30 29.69
N SER A 8 24.69 16.62 29.54
CA SER A 8 23.91 17.52 30.39
C SER A 8 22.42 17.24 30.18
N LYS A 9 21.59 17.62 31.16
CA LYS A 9 20.13 17.47 31.03
C LYS A 9 19.60 18.16 29.77
N GLU A 10 20.10 19.36 29.46
CA GLU A 10 19.76 20.10 28.24
C GLU A 10 20.20 19.36 26.96
N GLN A 11 21.36 18.71 26.96
CA GLN A 11 21.81 17.88 25.84
C GLN A 11 20.95 16.64 25.68
N ILE A 12 20.53 16.00 26.79
CA ILE A 12 19.61 14.86 26.76
C ILE A 12 18.26 15.29 26.18
N ASP A 13 17.68 16.38 26.67
CA ASP A 13 16.39 16.89 26.21
C ASP A 13 16.44 17.27 24.72
N LYS A 14 17.55 17.88 24.27
CA LYS A 14 17.78 18.18 22.86
C LYS A 14 17.89 16.90 22.01
N MET A 15 18.62 15.88 22.47
CA MET A 15 18.75 14.61 21.77
C MET A 15 17.41 13.87 21.65
N VAL A 16 16.57 13.92 22.69
CA VAL A 16 15.23 13.32 22.65
C VAL A 16 14.35 14.03 21.63
N ALA A 17 14.32 15.37 21.63
CA ALA A 17 13.54 16.14 20.66
C ALA A 17 14.01 15.92 19.21
N GLU A 18 15.32 15.83 18.98
CA GLU A 18 15.87 15.49 17.67
C GLU A 18 15.45 14.08 17.23
N ALA A 19 15.54 13.10 18.13
CA ALA A 19 15.12 11.72 17.84
C ALA A 19 13.63 11.62 17.50
N GLU A 20 12.77 12.33 18.21
CA GLU A 20 11.32 12.38 17.92
C GLU A 20 11.05 13.01 16.55
N LYS A 21 11.73 14.12 16.23
CA LYS A 21 11.61 14.76 14.92
C LYS A 21 12.04 13.82 13.77
N PHE A 22 13.19 13.16 13.90
CA PHE A 22 13.65 12.22 12.86
C PHE A 22 12.70 11.04 12.70
N LYS A 23 12.14 10.52 13.80
CA LYS A 23 11.12 9.47 13.73
C LYS A 23 9.90 9.92 12.93
N GLU A 24 9.39 11.13 13.16
CA GLU A 24 8.24 11.65 12.40
C GLU A 24 8.56 11.85 10.92
N GLU A 25 9.77 12.33 10.59
CA GLU A 25 10.22 12.47 9.20
C GLU A 25 10.34 11.11 8.51
N ASP A 26 10.89 10.10 9.19
CA ASP A 26 11.00 8.73 8.71
C ASP A 26 9.62 8.10 8.48
N ASP A 27 8.68 8.28 9.41
CA ASP A 27 7.31 7.77 9.29
C ASP A 27 6.58 8.41 8.09
N LYS A 28 6.73 9.72 7.88
CA LYS A 28 6.15 10.43 6.72
C LYS A 28 6.76 9.94 5.40
N MET A 29 8.08 9.76 5.36
CA MET A 29 8.76 9.23 4.18
C MET A 29 8.28 7.81 3.85
N LYS A 30 8.15 6.95 4.86
CA LYS A 30 7.64 5.59 4.71
C LYS A 30 6.22 5.59 4.15
N GLN A 31 5.30 6.36 4.73
CA GLN A 31 3.91 6.45 4.27
C GLN A 31 3.81 6.91 2.82
N ARG A 32 4.61 7.92 2.43
CA ARG A 32 4.67 8.39 1.04
C ARG A 32 5.10 7.28 0.08
N VAL A 33 6.16 6.55 0.42
CA VAL A 33 6.67 5.44 -0.40
C VAL A 33 5.64 4.33 -0.51
N GLU A 34 4.97 3.98 0.59
CA GLU A 34 3.90 2.97 0.58
C GLU A 34 2.72 3.39 -0.31
N ALA A 35 2.28 4.66 -0.25
CA ALA A 35 1.21 5.19 -1.10
C ALA A 35 1.59 5.17 -2.59
N LYS A 36 2.82 5.59 -2.92
CA LYS A 36 3.37 5.52 -4.28
C LYS A 36 3.37 4.06 -4.79
N ASN A 37 3.96 3.15 -4.03
CA ASN A 37 4.05 1.72 -4.40
C ASN A 37 2.66 1.10 -4.58
N LYS A 38 1.69 1.48 -3.73
CA LYS A 38 0.31 1.01 -3.84
C LYS A 38 -0.31 1.43 -5.19
N LEU A 39 -0.11 2.67 -5.62
CA LEU A 39 -0.60 3.17 -6.89
C LEU A 39 0.06 2.47 -8.09
N GLU A 40 1.39 2.32 -8.07
CA GLU A 40 2.13 1.59 -9.10
C GLU A 40 1.67 0.13 -9.22
N ASN A 41 1.58 -0.56 -8.08
CA ASN A 41 1.11 -1.94 -8.03
C ASN A 41 -0.32 -2.06 -8.56
N PHE A 42 -1.20 -1.11 -8.26
CA PHE A 42 -2.55 -1.08 -8.80
C PHE A 42 -2.56 -0.97 -10.32
N CYS A 43 -1.78 -0.05 -10.89
CA CYS A 43 -1.62 0.12 -12.34
C CYS A 43 -1.18 -1.17 -13.04
N TYR A 44 -0.15 -1.83 -12.51
CA TYR A 44 0.33 -3.11 -13.06
C TYR A 44 -0.70 -4.22 -12.92
N SER A 45 -1.36 -4.29 -11.76
CA SER A 45 -2.39 -5.27 -11.50
C SER A 45 -3.57 -5.13 -12.47
N VAL A 46 -4.03 -3.91 -12.73
CA VAL A 46 -5.09 -3.62 -13.71
C VAL A 46 -4.68 -4.12 -15.10
N LYS A 47 -3.46 -3.77 -15.54
CA LYS A 47 -2.93 -4.21 -16.84
C LYS A 47 -2.85 -5.74 -16.91
N ASN A 48 -2.43 -6.40 -15.84
CA ASN A 48 -2.32 -7.86 -15.81
C ASN A 48 -3.69 -8.54 -15.92
N THR A 49 -4.65 -8.11 -15.10
CA THR A 49 -6.02 -8.65 -15.13
C THR A 49 -6.65 -8.51 -16.52
N LEU A 50 -6.43 -7.38 -17.20
CA LEU A 50 -6.91 -7.20 -18.57
C LEU A 50 -6.33 -8.22 -19.54
N ASN A 51 -5.01 -8.44 -19.50
CA ASN A 51 -4.34 -9.34 -20.43
C ASN A 51 -4.57 -10.82 -20.12
N GLU A 52 -4.74 -11.19 -18.86
CA GLU A 52 -4.91 -12.59 -18.47
C GLU A 52 -6.38 -13.05 -18.50
N GLN A 53 -7.31 -12.22 -18.02
CA GLN A 53 -8.70 -12.65 -17.81
C GLN A 53 -9.67 -12.14 -18.88
N PHE A 54 -9.36 -11.01 -19.49
CA PHE A 54 -10.29 -10.29 -20.37
C PHE A 54 -9.76 -10.03 -21.78
N ALA A 55 -8.57 -10.53 -22.15
CA ALA A 55 -7.93 -10.20 -23.42
C ALA A 55 -8.84 -10.41 -24.64
N ASP A 56 -9.60 -11.51 -24.66
CA ASP A 56 -10.53 -11.85 -25.75
C ASP A 56 -11.97 -11.39 -25.52
N LYS A 57 -12.27 -10.83 -24.34
CA LYS A 57 -13.62 -10.44 -23.90
C LYS A 57 -13.83 -8.93 -23.84
N ILE A 58 -12.75 -8.16 -23.77
CA ILE A 58 -12.79 -6.70 -23.67
C ILE A 58 -12.98 -6.07 -25.05
N ALA A 59 -13.85 -5.06 -25.13
CA ALA A 59 -13.96 -4.23 -26.32
C ALA A 59 -12.65 -3.44 -26.54
N ALA A 60 -12.22 -3.29 -27.79
CA ALA A 60 -10.98 -2.58 -28.11
C ALA A 60 -10.93 -1.16 -27.52
N GLU A 61 -12.06 -0.45 -27.56
CA GLU A 61 -12.21 0.88 -26.96
C GLU A 61 -11.98 0.87 -25.45
N ASP A 62 -12.67 0.00 -24.72
CA ASP A 62 -12.52 -0.15 -23.26
C ASP A 62 -11.08 -0.53 -22.87
N LYS A 63 -10.43 -1.40 -23.67
CA LYS A 63 -9.02 -1.78 -23.48
C LYS A 63 -8.10 -0.57 -23.63
N THR A 64 -8.22 0.15 -24.74
CA THR A 64 -7.41 1.36 -24.98
C THR A 64 -7.63 2.42 -23.91
N THR A 65 -8.87 2.60 -23.45
CA THR A 65 -9.17 3.54 -22.36
C THR A 65 -8.41 3.17 -21.08
N ILE A 66 -8.44 1.90 -20.65
CA ILE A 66 -7.71 1.49 -19.44
C ILE A 66 -6.20 1.59 -19.64
N GLU A 67 -5.67 1.17 -20.80
CA GLU A 67 -4.23 1.29 -21.10
C GLU A 67 -3.75 2.74 -21.03
N ASN A 68 -4.55 3.69 -21.54
CA ASN A 68 -4.26 5.11 -21.44
C ASN A 68 -4.31 5.60 -19.99
N ILE A 69 -5.33 5.23 -19.22
CA ILE A 69 -5.43 5.60 -17.79
C ILE A 69 -4.20 5.10 -17.01
N VAL A 70 -3.81 3.84 -17.22
CA VAL A 70 -2.63 3.25 -16.57
C VAL A 70 -1.38 4.00 -16.98
N LYS A 71 -1.20 4.28 -18.27
CA LYS A 71 -0.04 5.02 -18.77
C LYS A 71 0.03 6.43 -18.18
N GLU A 72 -1.05 7.20 -18.26
CA GLU A 72 -1.13 8.56 -17.70
C GLU A 72 -0.84 8.58 -16.20
N THR A 73 -1.26 7.53 -15.47
CA THR A 73 -1.01 7.41 -14.04
C THR A 73 0.46 7.12 -13.75
N LEU A 74 1.09 6.21 -14.49
CA LEU A 74 2.53 5.92 -14.36
C LEU A 74 3.36 7.15 -14.74
N ASP A 75 3.03 7.83 -15.84
CA ASP A 75 3.67 9.09 -16.24
C ASP A 75 3.49 10.17 -15.16
N TRP A 76 2.32 10.23 -14.51
CA TRP A 76 2.11 11.14 -13.38
C TRP A 76 3.00 10.77 -12.19
N ILE A 77 3.13 9.49 -11.83
CA ILE A 77 4.02 9.05 -10.76
C ILE A 77 5.47 9.44 -11.06
N ASP A 78 5.94 9.19 -12.29
CA ASP A 78 7.30 9.53 -12.74
C ASP A 78 7.58 11.03 -12.66
N ASN A 79 6.60 11.87 -12.99
CA ASN A 79 6.73 13.33 -12.91
C ASN A 79 6.53 13.89 -11.48
N ASN A 80 6.00 13.09 -10.56
CA ASN A 80 5.62 13.53 -9.21
C ASN A 80 6.25 12.67 -8.10
N GLN A 81 7.51 12.25 -8.26
CA GLN A 81 8.23 11.38 -7.31
C GLN A 81 8.18 11.88 -5.85
N ASN A 82 8.07 13.20 -5.66
CA ASN A 82 8.02 13.86 -4.35
C ASN A 82 6.62 14.33 -3.92
N ALA A 83 5.56 13.88 -4.58
CA ALA A 83 4.19 14.09 -4.13
C ALA A 83 3.98 13.60 -2.70
N SER A 84 3.10 14.27 -1.97
CA SER A 84 2.66 13.89 -0.64
C SER A 84 1.86 12.58 -0.66
N THR A 85 1.75 11.93 0.49
CA THR A 85 0.88 10.75 0.68
C THR A 85 -0.55 11.04 0.22
N GLU A 86 -1.09 12.22 0.54
CA GLU A 86 -2.45 12.62 0.16
C GLU A 86 -2.62 12.75 -1.36
N GLU A 87 -1.63 13.30 -2.07
CA GLU A 87 -1.66 13.37 -3.53
C GLU A 87 -1.66 12.00 -4.19
N TYR A 88 -0.83 11.06 -3.69
CA TYR A 88 -0.85 9.67 -4.16
C TYR A 88 -2.20 8.98 -3.87
N ASP A 89 -2.76 9.18 -2.67
CA ASP A 89 -4.06 8.60 -2.30
C ASP A 89 -5.21 9.19 -3.13
N ASN A 90 -5.17 10.49 -3.43
CA ASN A 90 -6.16 11.13 -4.30
C ASN A 90 -6.04 10.62 -5.74
N LYS A 91 -4.80 10.46 -6.25
CA LYS A 91 -4.59 9.88 -7.57
C LYS A 91 -5.07 8.43 -7.63
N MET A 92 -4.85 7.65 -6.58
CA MET A 92 -5.40 6.29 -6.46
C MET A 92 -6.92 6.27 -6.61
N LYS A 93 -7.65 7.09 -5.85
CA LYS A 93 -9.12 7.17 -5.94
C LYS A 93 -9.59 7.59 -7.33
N GLU A 94 -8.90 8.54 -7.97
CA GLU A 94 -9.23 8.99 -9.32
C GLU A 94 -9.14 7.84 -10.33
N VAL A 95 -8.06 7.07 -10.27
CA VAL A 95 -7.80 5.96 -11.21
C VAL A 95 -8.75 4.81 -10.93
N GLU A 96 -8.99 4.46 -9.66
CA GLU A 96 -10.00 3.47 -9.28
C GLU A 96 -11.38 3.84 -9.83
N GLY A 97 -11.81 5.09 -9.65
CA GLY A 97 -13.12 5.57 -10.12
C GLY A 97 -13.30 5.49 -11.63
N LYS A 98 -12.21 5.62 -12.41
CA LYS A 98 -12.24 5.49 -13.87
C LYS A 98 -12.24 4.02 -14.33
N VAL A 99 -11.52 3.16 -13.61
CA VAL A 99 -11.29 1.76 -14.00
C VAL A 99 -12.41 0.82 -13.52
N GLN A 100 -12.99 1.07 -12.34
CA GLN A 100 -14.05 0.23 -11.75
C GLN A 100 -15.29 0.05 -12.63
N PRO A 101 -15.87 1.09 -13.28
CA PRO A 101 -17.05 0.93 -14.13
C PRO A 101 -16.79 -0.01 -15.31
N ILE A 102 -15.58 0.04 -15.89
CA ILE A 102 -15.20 -0.79 -17.03
C ILE A 102 -15.08 -2.26 -16.59
N PHE A 103 -14.39 -2.55 -15.48
CA PHE A 103 -14.35 -3.90 -14.95
C PHE A 103 -15.73 -4.43 -14.57
N THR A 104 -16.59 -3.60 -13.95
CA THR A 104 -17.96 -4.00 -13.59
C THR A 104 -18.74 -4.46 -14.83
N LYS A 105 -18.66 -3.70 -15.92
CA LYS A 105 -19.25 -4.07 -17.21
C LYS A 105 -18.66 -5.37 -17.76
N LEU A 106 -17.33 -5.55 -17.69
CA LEU A 106 -16.67 -6.76 -18.17
C LEU A 106 -17.07 -8.01 -17.39
N TYR A 107 -17.14 -7.93 -16.06
CA TYR A 107 -17.59 -9.05 -15.22
C TYR A 107 -19.06 -9.41 -15.49
N GLN A 108 -19.92 -8.41 -15.72
CA GLN A 108 -21.31 -8.64 -16.10
C GLN A 108 -21.44 -9.30 -17.48
N GLN A 109 -20.68 -8.82 -18.47
CA GLN A 109 -20.67 -9.36 -19.83
C GLN A 109 -20.06 -10.77 -19.91
N ALA A 110 -19.09 -11.08 -19.06
CA ALA A 110 -18.47 -12.40 -19.00
C ALA A 110 -19.39 -13.49 -18.42
N GLY A 111 -20.61 -13.16 -17.97
CA GLY A 111 -21.65 -14.13 -17.65
C GLY A 111 -21.39 -14.96 -16.40
N ALA A 112 -20.72 -14.41 -15.38
CA ALA A 112 -20.52 -15.12 -14.12
C ALA A 112 -21.83 -15.24 -13.31
N ALA A 113 -22.64 -16.24 -13.67
CA ALA A 113 -23.48 -16.94 -12.72
C ALA A 113 -22.56 -17.70 -11.74
N GLY A 114 -22.62 -17.35 -10.45
CA GLY A 114 -22.07 -18.16 -9.37
C GLY A 114 -20.61 -17.90 -9.02
N GLY A 115 -20.41 -17.28 -7.85
CA GLY A 115 -19.12 -17.27 -7.15
C GLY A 115 -18.18 -16.18 -7.64
N MET A 116 -17.95 -15.18 -6.80
CA MET A 116 -16.81 -14.28 -6.93
C MET A 116 -15.53 -15.12 -7.05
N PRO A 117 -14.83 -15.12 -8.20
CA PRO A 117 -13.55 -15.79 -8.29
C PRO A 117 -12.61 -15.04 -7.35
N GLY A 118 -12.00 -15.75 -6.40
CA GLY A 118 -10.96 -15.25 -5.50
C GLY A 118 -9.65 -14.88 -6.21
N GLY A 119 -9.75 -14.27 -7.41
CA GLY A 119 -8.65 -13.79 -8.23
C GLY A 119 -8.73 -12.29 -8.51
N MET A 120 -9.59 -11.55 -7.80
CA MET A 120 -9.40 -10.10 -7.69
C MET A 120 -8.13 -9.89 -6.84
N PRO A 121 -7.10 -9.20 -7.36
CA PRO A 121 -5.91 -8.89 -6.60
C PRO A 121 -6.34 -8.19 -5.32
N ASN A 122 -5.73 -8.60 -4.21
CA ASN A 122 -6.02 -8.21 -2.83
C ASN A 122 -5.70 -6.71 -2.55
N GLY A 123 -6.03 -5.81 -3.47
CA GLY A 123 -5.56 -4.44 -3.58
C GLY A 123 -6.62 -3.41 -3.98
N PHE A 124 -7.91 -3.78 -4.06
CA PHE A 124 -9.01 -2.80 -4.08
C PHE A 124 -9.44 -2.50 -2.63
N PRO A 125 -9.05 -1.36 -2.02
CA PRO A 125 -9.47 -0.98 -0.68
C PRO A 125 -10.80 -0.23 -0.81
N GLY A 126 -11.92 -0.95 -0.86
CA GLY A 126 -13.23 -0.31 -1.00
C GLY A 126 -14.46 -1.17 -0.78
N ALA A 127 -14.32 -2.48 -0.57
CA ALA A 127 -15.45 -3.35 -0.33
C ALA A 127 -15.34 -4.06 1.04
N GLY A 128 -16.08 -3.54 2.02
CA GLY A 128 -16.65 -4.33 3.11
C GLY A 128 -15.72 -4.73 4.25
N ALA A 129 -15.81 -3.99 5.35
CA ALA A 129 -15.43 -4.49 6.66
C ALA A 129 -16.29 -5.69 7.08
N ALA A 130 -15.65 -6.75 7.57
CA ALA A 130 -16.20 -7.62 8.60
C ALA A 130 -15.05 -8.02 9.56
N PRO A 131 -15.17 -7.76 10.87
CA PRO A 131 -14.15 -8.12 11.84
C PRO A 131 -14.35 -9.58 12.21
N GLN A 132 -13.49 -10.48 11.72
CA GLN A 132 -13.45 -11.83 12.24
C GLN A 132 -12.55 -11.82 13.48
N GLY A 133 -13.18 -11.59 14.63
CA GLY A 133 -12.56 -11.90 15.91
C GLY A 133 -12.27 -13.39 15.99
N ASN A 134 -11.06 -13.75 16.42
CA ASN A 134 -10.94 -14.82 17.38
C ASN A 134 -9.69 -14.67 18.25
N ALA A 135 -9.90 -15.04 19.50
CA ALA A 135 -9.02 -14.88 20.65
C ALA A 135 -7.58 -15.40 20.49
N GLN A 136 -6.71 -14.68 21.20
CA GLN A 136 -5.38 -15.04 21.69
C GLN A 136 -5.31 -16.49 22.24
N PRO A 137 -4.11 -17.10 22.28
CA PRO A 137 -3.52 -17.25 23.61
C PRO A 137 -2.05 -16.84 23.68
N LYS A 138 -1.71 -16.29 24.85
CA LYS A 138 -0.37 -15.90 25.29
C LYS A 138 0.54 -17.12 25.36
N SER A 139 1.77 -16.98 24.90
CA SER A 139 2.89 -17.74 25.45
C SER A 139 4.15 -16.87 25.46
N SER A 140 4.62 -16.60 26.66
CA SER A 140 5.78 -15.79 27.00
C SER A 140 7.05 -16.61 26.75
N GLY A 141 7.75 -16.36 25.64
CA GLY A 141 9.05 -16.96 25.34
C GLY A 141 10.19 -16.01 25.70
N LYS A 142 10.63 -16.08 26.96
CA LYS A 142 11.84 -15.42 27.48
C LYS A 142 13.06 -16.00 26.74
N GLY A 143 13.92 -15.13 26.22
CA GLY A 143 15.15 -15.51 25.52
C GLY A 143 16.08 -16.36 26.39
N PRO A 144 16.96 -17.17 25.78
CA PRO A 144 17.82 -18.10 26.51
C PRO A 144 18.90 -17.37 27.30
N THR A 145 19.00 -17.67 28.59
CA THR A 145 20.11 -17.27 29.46
C THR A 145 21.17 -18.38 29.49
N ILE A 146 22.43 -17.95 29.44
CA ILE A 146 23.68 -18.72 29.55
C ILE A 146 23.93 -19.11 31.03
N GLU A 147 24.77 -20.14 31.27
CA GLU A 147 25.22 -20.79 32.53
C GLU A 147 24.50 -22.14 32.76
N GLU A 148 25.14 -23.31 32.95
CA GLU A 148 26.44 -23.76 33.50
C GLU A 148 26.89 -24.99 32.65
N VAL A 149 28.13 -25.20 32.19
CA VAL A 149 29.39 -25.56 32.88
C VAL A 149 29.21 -26.64 33.97
N ASP A 150 29.18 -27.90 33.54
CA ASP A 150 29.97 -29.02 34.11
C ASP A 150 30.20 -30.09 33.01
#